data_AF-A0A2E5IGY1-F1
#
_entry.id   AF-A0A2E5IGY1-F1
#
_cell.length_a   1.000
_cell.length_b   1.000
_cell.length_c   1.000
_cell.angle_alpha   90.00
_cell.angle_beta   90.00
_cell.angle_gamma   90.00
#
_symmetry.space_group_name_H-M   'P 1'
#
loop_
_entity.id
_entity.type
_entity.pdbx_description
1 polymer ?
#
loop_
_entity_poly.entity_id
_entity_poly.type
_entity_poly.pdbx_seq_one_letter_code
_entity_poly.pdbx_strand_id
1 'polypeptide(L)'
;MMRKTVFWFANIVGPLILLSYWRGVGAFDDPSVYWGNVPEGMQSFIVPWMFVAAAGYLLMMHRFFLAWTEEEVASLHWPWKENDGKGVQRLFTLYAAFLLTSLVWIDLTRIYIEGPSMLVAVAIVAVLWTAGLAAVGFGVLVWPARERLSGANIVLTGSFMLSIQCTWWDAIYWVLNFAW
;
A
#
# COMPACT_ATOMS: atom_id res chain seq x y z
N MET A 1 9.05 -18.47 -9.20
CA MET A 1 7.77 -18.11 -8.51
C MET A 1 6.78 -17.77 -9.59
N MET A 2 5.55 -18.25 -9.51
CA MET A 2 4.52 -17.98 -10.52
C MET A 2 3.73 -16.73 -10.17
N ARG A 3 3.36 -15.92 -11.16
CA ARG A 3 2.51 -14.75 -11.01
C ARG A 3 1.16 -15.08 -10.36
N LYS A 4 0.62 -16.26 -10.66
CA LYS A 4 -0.62 -16.78 -10.05
C LYS A 4 -0.53 -16.85 -8.52
N THR A 5 0.65 -17.10 -7.96
CA THR A 5 0.86 -17.08 -6.50
C THR A 5 0.66 -15.67 -5.94
N VAL A 6 1.25 -14.67 -6.59
CA VAL A 6 1.12 -13.25 -6.18
C VAL A 6 -0.32 -12.78 -6.34
N PHE A 7 -0.99 -13.19 -7.43
CA PHE A 7 -2.40 -12.89 -7.66
C PHE A 7 -3.30 -13.41 -6.53
N TRP A 8 -3.17 -14.69 -6.17
CA TRP A 8 -4.01 -15.25 -5.09
C TRP A 8 -3.67 -14.66 -3.73
N PHE A 9 -2.39 -14.42 -3.45
CA PHE A 9 -1.99 -13.70 -2.25
C PHE A 9 -2.70 -12.33 -2.17
N ALA A 10 -2.66 -11.54 -3.24
CA ALA A 10 -3.30 -10.22 -3.27
C ALA A 10 -4.83 -10.30 -3.14
N ASN A 11 -5.48 -11.28 -3.78
CA ASN A 11 -6.94 -11.46 -3.73
C ASN A 11 -7.45 -12.08 -2.42
N ILE A 12 -6.58 -12.73 -1.64
CA ILE A 12 -6.94 -13.23 -0.31
C ILE A 12 -6.67 -12.16 0.74
N VAL A 13 -5.49 -11.53 0.73
CA VAL A 13 -5.11 -10.54 1.74
C VAL A 13 -5.85 -9.21 1.54
N GLY A 14 -6.15 -8.82 0.30
CA GLY A 14 -6.91 -7.59 0.01
C GLY A 14 -8.24 -7.50 0.75
N PRO A 15 -9.15 -8.49 0.61
CA PRO A 15 -10.39 -8.53 1.39
C PRO A 15 -10.19 -8.60 2.91
N LEU A 16 -9.12 -9.24 3.39
CA LEU A 16 -8.80 -9.26 4.82
C LEU A 16 -8.47 -7.87 5.38
N ILE A 17 -7.91 -6.97 4.57
CA ILE A 17 -7.71 -5.57 4.96
C ILE A 17 -9.05 -4.93 5.26
N LEU A 18 -10.07 -5.12 4.41
CA LEU A 18 -11.41 -4.57 4.64
C LEU A 18 -12.05 -5.12 5.92
N LEU A 19 -11.86 -6.41 6.20
CA LEU A 19 -12.28 -7.02 7.48
C LEU A 19 -11.56 -6.41 8.68
N SER A 20 -10.26 -6.13 8.56
CA SER A 20 -9.48 -5.43 9.59
C SER A 20 -10.02 -4.03 9.85
N TYR A 21 -10.32 -3.26 8.79
CA TYR A 21 -10.96 -1.95 8.92
C TYR A 21 -12.33 -2.02 9.58
N TRP A 22 -13.18 -2.96 9.18
CA TRP A 22 -14.51 -3.13 9.78
C TRP A 22 -14.41 -3.43 11.29
N ARG A 23 -13.49 -4.33 11.68
CA ARG A 23 -13.25 -4.67 13.10
C ARG A 23 -12.61 -3.53 13.89
N GLY A 24 -11.68 -2.79 13.29
CA GLY A 24 -11.01 -1.66 13.93
C GLY A 24 -11.97 -0.50 14.17
N VAL A 25 -12.62 -0.02 13.12
CA VAL A 25 -13.60 1.08 13.20
C VAL A 25 -14.74 0.75 14.16
N GLY A 26 -15.22 -0.51 14.16
CA GLY A 26 -16.28 -0.95 15.07
C GLY A 26 -15.84 -1.18 16.52
N ALA A 27 -14.57 -0.97 16.88
CA ALA A 27 -14.07 -1.17 18.24
C ALA A 27 -14.35 0.01 19.18
N PHE A 28 -14.64 1.20 18.64
CA PHE A 28 -14.90 2.41 19.40
C PHE A 28 -16.25 3.02 18.99
N ASP A 29 -16.95 3.65 19.95
CA ASP A 29 -18.21 4.35 19.68
C ASP A 29 -18.00 5.57 18.76
N ASP A 30 -16.86 6.24 18.91
CA ASP A 30 -16.41 7.31 18.03
C ASP A 30 -15.16 6.86 17.25
N PRO A 31 -15.30 6.48 15.96
CA PRO A 31 -14.17 6.10 15.12
C PRO A 31 -13.20 7.26 14.83
N SER A 32 -13.55 8.50 15.14
CA SER A 32 -12.69 9.66 14.90
C SER A 32 -11.36 9.57 15.67
N VAL A 33 -11.30 8.77 16.75
CA VAL A 33 -10.09 8.50 17.54
C VAL A 33 -8.91 7.99 16.71
N TYR A 34 -9.18 7.29 15.60
CA TYR A 34 -8.13 6.80 14.68
C TYR A 34 -7.40 7.93 13.93
N TRP A 35 -7.95 9.14 13.91
CA TRP A 35 -7.32 10.31 13.29
C TRP A 35 -6.38 11.05 14.24
N GLY A 36 -6.34 10.70 15.54
CA GLY A 36 -5.51 11.40 16.52
C GLY A 36 -5.83 12.90 16.57
N ASN A 37 -4.82 13.76 16.37
CA ASN A 37 -4.99 15.21 16.37
C ASN A 37 -5.21 15.80 14.95
N VAL A 38 -5.47 14.97 13.92
CA VAL A 38 -5.75 15.47 12.57
C VAL A 38 -7.08 16.24 12.56
N PRO A 39 -7.10 17.54 12.17
CA PRO A 39 -8.33 18.33 12.15
C PRO A 39 -9.38 17.80 11.17
N GLU A 40 -10.66 17.90 11.51
CA GLU A 40 -11.80 17.40 10.71
C GLU A 40 -11.79 17.88 9.24
N GLY A 41 -11.41 19.15 9.01
CA GLY A 41 -11.28 19.69 7.66
C GLY A 41 -10.21 18.97 6.82
N MET A 42 -9.12 18.53 7.46
CA MET A 42 -8.08 17.73 6.82
C MET A 42 -8.51 16.27 6.65
N GLN A 43 -9.25 15.70 7.59
CA GLN A 43 -9.84 14.36 7.42
C GLN A 43 -10.73 14.32 6.17
N SER A 44 -11.63 15.29 6.04
CA SER A 44 -12.53 15.44 4.87
C SER A 44 -11.77 15.64 3.56
N PHE A 45 -10.61 16.28 3.60
CA PHE A 45 -9.74 16.47 2.44
C PHE A 45 -8.96 15.21 2.06
N ILE A 46 -8.54 14.40 3.04
CA ILE A 46 -7.75 13.17 2.84
C ILE A 46 -8.63 12.01 2.35
N VAL A 47 -9.87 11.89 2.83
CA VAL A 47 -10.75 10.76 2.47
C VAL A 47 -10.90 10.55 0.95
N PRO A 48 -11.11 11.58 0.11
CA PRO A 48 -11.10 11.42 -1.35
C PRO A 48 -9.82 10.78 -1.91
N TRP A 49 -8.66 11.08 -1.32
CA TRP A 49 -7.37 10.50 -1.74
C TRP A 49 -7.28 9.00 -1.44
N MET A 50 -8.00 8.48 -0.44
CA MET A 50 -8.11 7.04 -0.21
C MET A 50 -8.77 6.33 -1.40
N PHE A 51 -9.81 6.93 -2.00
CA PHE A 51 -10.46 6.38 -3.18
C PHE A 51 -9.58 6.50 -4.43
N VAL A 52 -8.84 7.61 -4.57
CA VAL A 52 -7.83 7.77 -5.62
C VAL A 52 -6.76 6.69 -5.50
N ALA A 53 -6.27 6.41 -4.30
CA ALA A 53 -5.31 5.33 -4.05
C ALA A 53 -5.89 3.94 -4.38
N ALA A 54 -7.14 3.67 -4.00
CA ALA A 54 -7.82 2.42 -4.33
C ALA A 54 -7.95 2.23 -5.86
N ALA A 55 -8.30 3.29 -6.59
CA ALA A 55 -8.32 3.26 -8.05
C ALA A 55 -6.93 3.00 -8.63
N GLY A 56 -5.89 3.65 -8.09
CA GLY A 56 -4.50 3.43 -8.48
C GLY A 56 -4.06 1.98 -8.29
N TYR A 57 -4.41 1.38 -7.14
CA TYR A 57 -4.16 -0.02 -6.86
C TYR A 57 -4.84 -0.97 -7.87
N LEU A 58 -6.10 -0.72 -8.22
CA LEU A 58 -6.83 -1.52 -9.21
C LEU A 58 -6.23 -1.42 -10.62
N LEU A 59 -5.79 -0.22 -11.03
CA LEU A 59 -5.08 -0.01 -12.29
C LEU A 59 -3.80 -0.87 -12.35
N MET A 60 -3.03 -0.89 -11.26
CA MET A 60 -1.84 -1.72 -11.16
C MET A 60 -2.17 -3.20 -11.18
N MET A 61 -3.16 -3.66 -10.39
CA MET A 61 -3.58 -5.07 -10.38
C MET A 61 -4.01 -5.54 -11.77
N HIS A 62 -4.81 -4.73 -12.48
CA HIS A 62 -5.22 -5.05 -13.83
C HIS A 62 -4.01 -5.30 -14.74
N ARG A 63 -3.01 -4.41 -14.71
CA ARG A 63 -1.82 -4.55 -15.55
C ARG A 63 -0.97 -5.74 -15.17
N PHE A 64 -0.64 -5.90 -13.89
CA PHE A 64 0.20 -6.99 -13.42
C PHE A 64 -0.42 -8.37 -13.64
N PHE A 65 -1.73 -8.53 -13.41
CA PHE A 65 -2.32 -9.87 -13.34
C PHE A 65 -3.24 -10.22 -14.50
N LEU A 66 -3.84 -9.23 -15.16
CA LEU A 66 -4.85 -9.47 -16.19
C LEU A 66 -4.36 -9.10 -17.59
N ALA A 67 -3.57 -8.02 -17.72
CA ALA A 67 -3.14 -7.51 -19.01
C ALA A 67 -1.79 -8.05 -19.48
N TRP A 68 -0.77 -8.05 -18.61
CA TRP A 68 0.56 -8.53 -18.97
C TRP A 68 0.65 -10.05 -18.96
N THR A 69 1.61 -10.61 -19.67
CA THR A 69 1.94 -12.03 -19.67
C THR A 69 2.87 -12.38 -18.50
N GLU A 70 3.11 -13.68 -18.28
CA GLU A 70 4.08 -14.14 -17.27
C GLU A 70 5.50 -13.60 -17.54
N GLU A 71 5.93 -13.65 -18.80
CA GLU A 71 7.26 -13.20 -19.24
C GLU A 71 7.43 -11.69 -19.08
N GLU A 72 6.41 -10.92 -19.42
CA GLU A 72 6.43 -9.46 -19.25
C GLU A 72 6.60 -9.08 -17.76
N VAL A 73 5.87 -9.73 -16.85
CA VAL A 73 6.01 -9.47 -15.41
C VAL A 73 7.34 -10.00 -14.86
N ALA A 74 7.81 -11.16 -15.33
CA ALA A 74 9.13 -11.70 -14.97
C ALA A 74 10.27 -10.77 -15.41
N SER A 75 10.06 -10.01 -16.49
CA SER A 75 11.05 -9.06 -17.01
C SER A 75 11.21 -7.77 -16.18
N LEU A 76 10.34 -7.53 -15.20
CA LEU A 76 10.40 -6.33 -14.36
C LEU A 76 11.64 -6.34 -13.44
N HIS A 77 12.29 -5.19 -13.31
CA HIS A 77 13.54 -5.05 -12.56
C HIS A 77 13.70 -3.62 -12.06
N TRP A 78 14.56 -3.45 -11.06
CA TRP A 78 14.90 -2.11 -10.55
C TRP A 78 15.70 -1.33 -11.60
N PRO A 79 15.61 0.01 -11.67
CA PRO A 79 16.31 0.81 -12.67
C PRO A 79 17.82 0.63 -12.74
N TRP A 80 18.42 0.18 -11.64
CA TRP A 80 19.86 -0.06 -11.49
C TRP A 80 20.24 -1.55 -11.61
N LYS A 81 19.36 -2.40 -12.12
CA LYS A 81 19.63 -3.83 -12.36
C LYS A 81 19.21 -4.21 -13.77
N GLU A 82 19.95 -5.13 -14.37
CA GLU A 82 19.53 -5.79 -15.60
C GLU A 82 18.32 -6.71 -15.35
N ASN A 83 17.60 -7.04 -16.43
CA ASN A 83 16.56 -8.04 -16.38
C ASN A 83 17.15 -9.44 -16.10
N ASP A 84 16.88 -9.96 -14.91
CA ASP A 84 17.31 -11.29 -14.46
C ASP A 84 16.16 -12.31 -14.34
N GLY A 85 14.98 -11.99 -14.89
CA GLY A 85 13.79 -12.84 -14.84
C GLY A 85 13.13 -12.95 -13.45
N LYS A 86 13.62 -12.22 -12.44
CA LYS A 86 13.08 -12.28 -11.06
C LYS A 86 12.00 -11.22 -10.78
N GLY A 87 11.41 -10.61 -11.80
CA GLY A 87 10.40 -9.56 -11.64
C GLY A 87 9.19 -9.98 -10.81
N VAL A 88 8.70 -11.23 -10.98
CA VAL A 88 7.58 -11.77 -10.18
C VAL A 88 7.93 -11.83 -8.69
N GLN A 89 9.18 -12.18 -8.33
CA GLN A 89 9.61 -12.23 -6.93
C GLN A 89 9.66 -10.82 -6.32
N ARG A 90 10.20 -9.84 -7.05
CA ARG A 90 10.22 -8.43 -6.61
C ARG A 90 8.81 -7.89 -6.41
N LEU A 91 7.92 -8.20 -7.37
CA LEU A 91 6.52 -7.83 -7.30
C LEU A 91 5.84 -8.44 -6.07
N PHE A 92 6.10 -9.72 -5.78
CA PHE A 92 5.60 -10.38 -4.58
C PHE A 92 6.10 -9.71 -3.30
N THR A 93 7.38 -9.37 -3.22
CA THR A 93 7.94 -8.66 -2.05
C THR A 93 7.22 -7.33 -1.82
N LEU A 94 6.96 -6.55 -2.88
CA LEU A 94 6.23 -5.29 -2.77
C LEU A 94 4.77 -5.50 -2.35
N TYR A 95 4.06 -6.48 -2.94
CA TYR A 95 2.69 -6.82 -2.54
C TYR A 95 2.62 -7.31 -1.10
N ALA A 96 3.55 -8.16 -0.66
CA ALA A 96 3.59 -8.66 0.70
C ALA A 96 3.87 -7.53 1.70
N ALA A 97 4.87 -6.69 1.42
CA ALA A 97 5.16 -5.51 2.24
C ALA A 97 3.95 -4.60 2.32
N PHE A 98 3.33 -4.23 1.19
CA PHE A 98 2.18 -3.34 1.15
C PHE A 98 0.94 -3.93 1.86
N LEU A 99 0.52 -5.14 1.48
CA LEU A 99 -0.76 -5.69 1.94
C LEU A 99 -0.72 -6.17 3.39
N LEU A 100 0.39 -6.77 3.85
CA LEU A 100 0.49 -7.23 5.24
C LEU A 100 0.57 -6.05 6.20
N THR A 101 1.30 -5.00 5.85
CA THR A 101 1.34 -3.78 6.68
C THR A 101 -0.01 -3.05 6.67
N SER A 102 -0.65 -2.95 5.50
CA SER A 102 -2.02 -2.41 5.39
C SER A 102 -3.08 -3.26 6.11
N LEU A 103 -2.82 -4.54 6.36
CA LEU A 103 -3.73 -5.40 7.12
C LEU A 103 -3.66 -5.11 8.62
N VAL A 104 -2.45 -4.86 9.15
CA VAL A 104 -2.22 -4.81 10.61
C VAL A 104 -2.23 -3.40 11.19
N TRP A 105 -2.11 -2.35 10.37
CA TRP A 105 -1.91 -0.99 10.88
C TRP A 105 -3.05 -0.53 11.83
N ILE A 106 -4.32 -0.73 11.46
CA ILE A 106 -5.46 -0.27 12.26
C ILE A 106 -5.57 -1.02 13.60
N ASP A 107 -5.13 -2.28 13.64
CA ASP A 107 -5.04 -3.07 14.87
C ASP A 107 -3.94 -2.57 15.79
N LEU A 108 -2.78 -2.24 15.23
CA LEU A 108 -1.69 -1.64 16.01
C LEU A 108 -2.12 -0.28 16.56
N THR A 109 -2.80 0.55 15.76
CA THR A 109 -3.34 1.83 16.21
C THR A 109 -4.37 1.64 17.33
N ARG A 110 -5.24 0.63 17.24
CA ARG A 110 -6.17 0.28 18.32
C ARG A 110 -5.42 -0.07 19.61
N ILE A 111 -4.45 -0.98 19.51
CA ILE A 111 -3.64 -1.41 20.67
C ILE A 111 -2.96 -0.20 21.32
N TYR A 112 -2.49 0.76 20.51
CA TYR A 112 -1.92 2.01 21.02
C TYR A 112 -2.94 2.87 21.77
N ILE A 113 -4.14 3.08 21.19
CA ILE A 113 -5.19 3.88 21.82
C ILE A 113 -5.63 3.27 23.16
N GLU A 114 -5.77 1.95 23.22
CA GLU A 114 -6.17 1.23 24.45
C GLU A 114 -5.03 1.18 25.49
N GLY A 115 -3.77 1.19 25.06
CA GLY A 115 -2.59 1.10 25.92
C GLY A 115 -1.36 1.74 25.29
N PRO A 116 -1.18 3.06 25.42
CA PRO A 116 -0.09 3.78 24.77
C PRO A 116 1.28 3.24 25.20
N SER A 117 2.11 2.90 24.22
CA SER A 117 3.48 2.46 24.47
C SER A 117 4.41 2.79 23.30
N MET A 118 5.65 3.13 23.63
CA MET A 118 6.66 3.46 22.63
C MET A 118 6.88 2.32 21.62
N LEU A 119 6.82 1.05 22.07
CA LEU A 119 7.00 -0.10 21.19
C LEU A 119 5.91 -0.16 20.11
N VAL A 120 4.65 0.04 20.50
CA VAL A 120 3.51 0.01 19.56
C VAL A 120 3.54 1.24 18.65
N ALA A 121 3.91 2.42 19.17
CA ALA A 121 4.10 3.61 18.35
C ALA A 121 5.14 3.39 17.24
N VAL A 122 6.32 2.88 17.58
CA VAL A 122 7.37 2.56 16.61
C VAL A 122 6.89 1.52 15.61
N ALA A 123 6.12 0.50 16.05
CA ALA A 123 5.56 -0.51 15.16
C ALA A 123 4.58 0.11 14.14
N ILE A 124 3.69 1.01 14.57
CA ILE A 124 2.75 1.72 13.68
C ILE A 124 3.53 2.52 12.63
N VAL A 125 4.51 3.32 13.07
CA VAL A 125 5.34 4.12 12.17
C VAL A 125 6.05 3.22 11.15
N ALA A 126 6.64 2.11 11.61
CA ALA A 126 7.34 1.17 10.73
C ALA A 126 6.40 0.54 9.68
N VAL A 127 5.18 0.15 10.05
CA VAL A 127 4.24 -0.45 9.09
C VAL A 127 3.73 0.57 8.08
N LEU A 128 3.44 1.81 8.49
CA LEU A 128 2.99 2.87 7.59
C LEU A 128 4.09 3.26 6.59
N TRP A 129 5.33 3.43 7.06
CA TRP A 129 6.47 3.69 6.17
C TRP A 129 6.75 2.53 5.22
N THR A 130 6.59 1.28 5.68
CA THR A 130 6.76 0.10 4.81
C THR A 130 5.69 0.07 3.72
N ALA A 131 4.43 0.38 4.04
CA ALA A 131 3.35 0.49 3.06
C ALA A 131 3.64 1.61 2.03
N GLY A 132 4.04 2.79 2.50
CA GLY A 132 4.40 3.93 1.65
C GLY A 132 5.57 3.61 0.71
N LEU A 133 6.66 3.05 1.24
CA LEU A 133 7.82 2.66 0.43
C LEU A 133 7.47 1.57 -0.58
N ALA A 134 6.61 0.62 -0.24
CA ALA A 134 6.12 -0.38 -1.18
C ALA A 134 5.26 0.26 -2.29
N ALA A 135 4.41 1.24 -1.96
CA ALA A 135 3.60 1.99 -2.93
C ALA A 135 4.47 2.69 -3.98
N VAL A 136 5.55 3.36 -3.54
CA VAL A 136 6.56 3.96 -4.43
C VAL A 136 7.33 2.89 -5.19
N GLY A 137 7.66 1.78 -4.51
CA GLY A 137 8.40 0.66 -5.06
C GLY A 137 7.75 0.03 -6.29
N PHE A 138 6.40 -0.02 -6.37
CA PHE A 138 5.70 -0.50 -7.56
C PHE A 138 6.05 0.33 -8.81
N GLY A 139 6.07 1.65 -8.68
CA GLY A 139 6.43 2.55 -9.76
C GLY A 139 7.90 2.41 -10.15
N VAL A 140 8.79 2.34 -9.15
CA VAL A 140 10.23 2.14 -9.37
C VAL A 140 10.50 0.81 -10.09
N LEU A 141 9.80 -0.26 -9.74
CA LEU A 141 9.94 -1.59 -10.37
C LEU A 141 9.52 -1.58 -11.85
N VAL A 142 8.53 -0.77 -12.22
CA VAL A 142 8.01 -0.70 -13.59
C VAL A 142 8.72 0.35 -14.45
N TRP A 143 9.40 1.31 -13.82
CA TRP A 143 10.04 2.42 -14.52
C TRP A 143 10.88 2.03 -15.74
N PRO A 144 11.73 0.98 -15.71
CA PRO A 144 12.53 0.59 -16.88
C PRO A 144 11.69 0.01 -18.04
N ALA A 145 10.49 -0.48 -17.74
CA ALA A 145 9.59 -1.08 -18.72
C ALA A 145 8.68 -0.05 -19.42
N ARG A 146 8.75 1.24 -19.06
CA ARG A 146 7.82 2.28 -19.54
C ARG A 146 7.71 2.41 -21.07
N GLU A 147 8.84 2.23 -21.77
CA GLU A 147 8.92 2.34 -23.23
C GLU A 147 8.73 0.98 -23.93
N ARG A 148 8.90 -0.12 -23.20
CA ARG A 148 8.87 -1.48 -23.75
C ARG A 148 7.51 -2.18 -23.59
N LEU A 149 6.82 -1.96 -22.47
CA LEU A 149 5.58 -2.64 -22.14
C LEU A 149 4.38 -1.71 -22.31
N SER A 150 3.43 -2.14 -23.14
CA SER A 150 2.17 -1.43 -23.33
C SER A 150 1.42 -1.31 -22.00
N GLY A 151 1.01 -0.07 -21.67
CA GLY A 151 0.29 0.21 -20.42
C GLY A 151 1.17 0.33 -19.17
N ALA A 152 2.51 0.34 -19.28
CA ALA A 152 3.39 0.58 -18.14
C ALA A 152 3.14 1.96 -17.49
N ASN A 153 2.83 2.98 -18.28
CA ASN A 153 2.44 4.30 -17.76
C ASN A 153 1.18 4.26 -16.88
N ILE A 154 0.27 3.30 -17.09
CA ILE A 154 -0.91 3.14 -16.22
C ILE A 154 -0.50 2.61 -14.84
N VAL A 155 0.50 1.73 -14.77
CA VAL A 155 1.06 1.28 -13.50
C VAL A 155 1.78 2.42 -12.79
N LEU A 156 2.56 3.24 -13.53
CA LEU A 156 3.22 4.41 -12.96
C LEU A 156 2.20 5.40 -12.38
N THR A 157 1.14 5.71 -13.11
CA THR A 157 0.03 6.54 -12.62
C THR A 157 -0.63 5.93 -11.39
N GLY A 158 -0.91 4.60 -11.41
CA GLY A 158 -1.51 3.91 -10.28
C GLY A 158 -0.61 3.90 -9.03
N SER A 159 0.69 3.72 -9.20
CA SER A 159 1.68 3.80 -8.11
C SER A 159 1.79 5.21 -7.56
N PHE A 160 1.74 6.23 -8.42
CA PHE A 160 1.72 7.63 -7.99
C PHE A 160 0.46 7.95 -7.14
N MET A 161 -0.72 7.58 -7.64
CA MET A 161 -1.99 7.71 -6.91
C MET A 161 -1.94 7.02 -5.55
N LEU A 162 -1.42 5.79 -5.49
CA LEU A 162 -1.26 5.03 -4.25
C LEU A 162 -0.26 5.70 -3.30
N SER A 163 0.85 6.21 -3.83
CA SER A 163 1.92 6.82 -3.03
C SER A 163 1.49 8.12 -2.37
N ILE A 164 0.63 8.93 -3.02
CA ILE A 164 0.07 10.13 -2.38
C ILE A 164 -0.66 9.75 -1.09
N GLN A 165 -1.49 8.72 -1.10
CA GLN A 165 -2.15 8.27 0.13
C GLN A 165 -1.15 7.64 1.10
N CYS A 166 -0.50 6.55 0.70
CA CYS A 166 0.22 5.72 1.67
C CYS A 166 1.55 6.31 2.12
N THR A 167 2.21 7.14 1.29
CA THR A 167 3.47 7.78 1.67
C THR A 167 3.23 9.15 2.28
N TRP A 168 2.48 10.01 1.59
CA TRP A 168 2.31 11.38 2.04
C TRP A 168 1.25 11.51 3.13
N TRP A 169 0.01 11.05 2.89
CA TRP A 169 -1.05 11.21 3.88
C TRP A 169 -0.87 10.29 5.09
N ASP A 170 -0.50 9.02 4.89
CA ASP A 170 -0.45 8.05 5.98
C ASP A 170 0.93 8.08 6.68
N ALA A 171 2.02 7.80 5.98
CA ALA A 171 3.34 7.64 6.61
C ALA A 171 3.99 8.96 7.09
N ILE A 172 3.66 10.10 6.46
CA ILE A 172 4.20 11.42 6.83
C ILE A 172 3.17 12.21 7.62
N TYR A 173 2.07 12.62 6.97
CA TYR A 173 1.15 13.59 7.57
C TYR A 173 0.42 13.04 8.79
N TRP A 174 -0.18 11.84 8.69
CA TRP A 174 -0.88 11.22 9.81
C TRP A 174 0.09 10.93 10.95
N VAL A 175 1.27 10.34 10.67
CA VAL A 175 2.28 10.08 11.72
C VAL A 175 2.69 11.35 12.47
N LEU A 176 2.89 12.47 11.77
CA LEU A 176 3.27 13.74 12.40
C LEU A 176 2.15 14.37 13.24
N ASN A 177 0.89 14.09 12.90
CA ASN A 177 -0.28 14.67 13.56
C ASN A 177 -1.00 13.67 14.47
N PHE A 178 -0.49 12.45 14.61
CA PHE A 178 -1.08 11.46 15.50
C PHE A 178 -0.81 11.85 16.96
N ALA A 179 -1.74 11.51 17.84
CA ALA A 179 -1.69 11.84 19.26
C ALA A 179 -0.81 10.84 20.03
N TRP A 180 0.49 10.82 19.74
CA TRP A 180 1.47 9.99 20.44
C TRP A 180 1.59 10.37 21.91
#